data_AF-A0A529KW25-F1
#
_entry.id   AF-A0A529KW25-F1
#
_cell.length_a   1.000
_cell.length_b   1.000
_cell.length_c   1.000
_cell.angle_alpha   90.00
_cell.angle_beta   90.00
_cell.angle_gamma   90.00
#
_symmetry.space_group_name_H-M   'P 1'
#
loop_
_entity.id
_entity.type
_entity.pdbx_description
1 polymer ?
#
loop_
_entity_poly.entity_id
_entity_poly.type
_entity_poly.pdbx_seq_one_letter_code
_entity_poly.pdbx_strand_id
1 'polypeptide(L)'
;RIPAIEKAEVSGATTIKTLREAAAAMNCTFVYAFVPIKPLDDMLRERAAEKAGQDMTRLDHTMRLENQALIKSDLEDERRRLIDAILADSPRRLWEDD
;
A
#
# COMPACT_ATOMS: atom_id res chain seq x y z
N ARG A 1 -34.56 13.64 -19.40
CA ARG A 1 -33.14 13.84 -19.83
C ARG A 1 -32.31 12.60 -19.44
N ILE A 2 -32.71 11.44 -19.95
CA ILE A 2 -32.02 10.14 -19.81
C ILE A 2 -31.07 9.82 -21.00
N PRO A 3 -31.25 10.33 -22.24
CA PRO A 3 -30.43 9.91 -23.39
C PRO A 3 -28.95 10.24 -23.29
N ALA A 4 -28.58 11.25 -22.48
CA ALA A 4 -27.19 11.67 -22.34
C ALA A 4 -26.38 10.71 -21.46
N ILE A 5 -27.02 10.05 -20.49
CA ILE A 5 -26.37 9.07 -19.61
C ILE A 5 -26.18 7.75 -20.35
N GLU A 6 -27.22 7.25 -21.04
CA GLU A 6 -27.14 6.00 -21.82
C GLU A 6 -26.04 6.07 -22.90
N LYS A 7 -25.85 7.23 -23.53
CA LYS A 7 -24.83 7.40 -24.58
C LYS A 7 -23.40 7.51 -24.03
N ALA A 8 -23.23 7.97 -22.79
CA ALA A 8 -21.93 8.06 -22.11
C ALA A 8 -21.52 6.73 -21.45
N GLU A 9 -22.48 5.85 -21.17
CA GLU A 9 -22.25 4.49 -20.69
C GLU A 9 -21.64 3.62 -21.81
N VAL A 10 -22.15 3.76 -23.04
CA VAL A 10 -21.64 3.07 -24.25
C VAL A 10 -20.21 3.46 -24.62
N SER A 11 -19.76 4.68 -24.27
CA SER A 11 -18.38 5.14 -24.54
C SER A 11 -17.42 4.93 -23.36
N GLY A 12 -17.91 4.45 -22.21
CA GLY A 12 -17.13 4.36 -20.97
C GLY A 12 -16.77 5.73 -20.35
N ALA A 13 -17.26 6.84 -20.90
CA ALA A 13 -16.96 8.21 -20.46
C ALA A 13 -17.94 8.72 -19.40
N THR A 14 -18.49 7.84 -18.57
CA THR A 14 -19.37 8.26 -17.47
C THR A 14 -18.51 8.82 -16.35
N THR A 15 -18.62 10.13 -16.12
CA THR A 15 -17.87 10.82 -15.07
C THR A 15 -18.44 10.51 -13.68
N ILE A 16 -17.61 10.64 -12.63
CA ILE A 16 -18.09 10.58 -11.23
C ILE A 16 -19.22 11.61 -11.00
N LYS A 17 -19.14 12.78 -11.66
CA LYS A 17 -20.16 13.82 -11.59
C LYS A 17 -21.53 13.32 -12.08
N THR A 18 -21.58 12.64 -13.21
CA THR A 18 -22.83 12.13 -13.80
C THR A 18 -23.45 11.01 -12.95
N LEU A 19 -22.64 10.13 -12.36
CA LEU A 19 -23.13 9.09 -11.44
C LEU A 19 -23.73 9.68 -10.17
N ARG A 20 -23.11 10.73 -9.63
CA ARG A 20 -23.63 11.47 -8.47
C ARG A 20 -24.96 12.17 -8.77
N GLU A 21 -25.09 12.78 -9.95
CA GLU A 21 -26.34 13.42 -10.39
C GLU A 21 -27.47 12.40 -10.58
N ALA A 22 -27.16 11.22 -11.13
CA ALA A 22 -28.11 10.12 -11.26
C ALA A 22 -28.56 9.58 -9.88
N ALA A 23 -27.62 9.37 -8.95
CA ALA A 23 -27.95 8.95 -7.60
C ALA A 23 -28.87 9.96 -6.88
N ALA A 24 -28.58 11.27 -6.99
CA ALA A 24 -29.44 12.31 -6.44
C ALA A 24 -30.85 12.30 -7.05
N ALA A 25 -30.96 12.11 -8.37
CA ALA A 25 -32.26 12.03 -9.05
C ALA A 25 -33.09 10.79 -8.64
N MET A 26 -32.43 9.69 -8.27
CA MET A 26 -33.06 8.47 -7.77
C MET A 26 -33.29 8.46 -6.25
N ASN A 27 -32.95 9.55 -5.56
CA ASN A 27 -32.97 9.62 -4.09
C ASN A 27 -32.07 8.54 -3.43
N CYS A 28 -30.92 8.26 -4.06
CA CYS A 28 -29.91 7.29 -3.64
C CYS A 28 -28.60 7.98 -3.24
N THR A 29 -27.77 7.29 -2.44
CA THR A 29 -26.41 7.72 -2.12
C THR A 29 -25.40 7.09 -3.07
N PHE A 30 -24.54 7.90 -3.69
CA PHE A 30 -23.42 7.41 -4.48
C PHE A 30 -22.19 7.19 -3.58
N VAL A 31 -21.64 5.98 -3.57
CA VAL A 31 -20.42 5.62 -2.82
C VAL A 31 -19.32 5.25 -3.82
N TYR A 32 -18.15 5.88 -3.67
CA TYR A 32 -16.94 5.57 -4.42
C TYR A 32 -15.83 5.24 -3.43
N ALA A 33 -15.23 4.06 -3.56
CA ALA A 33 -14.23 3.57 -2.63
C ALA A 33 -13.13 2.79 -3.35
N PHE A 34 -11.90 2.91 -2.84
CA PHE A 34 -10.82 1.98 -3.17
C PHE A 34 -10.89 0.81 -2.20
N VAL A 35 -11.06 -0.40 -2.74
CA VAL A 35 -11.09 -1.63 -1.94
C VAL A 35 -9.77 -2.35 -2.16
N PRO A 36 -8.98 -2.60 -1.09
CA PRO A 36 -7.71 -3.30 -1.23
C PRO A 36 -7.96 -4.75 -1.65
N ILE A 37 -7.14 -5.26 -2.58
CA ILE A 37 -7.24 -6.62 -3.12
C ILE A 37 -6.87 -7.68 -2.06
N LYS A 38 -6.01 -7.29 -1.11
CA LYS A 38 -5.53 -8.14 -0.01
C LYS A 38 -5.75 -7.46 1.34
N PRO A 39 -5.73 -8.22 2.45
CA PRO A 39 -5.87 -7.65 3.78
C PRO A 39 -4.87 -6.51 4.02
N LEU A 40 -5.32 -5.46 4.71
CA LEU A 40 -4.49 -4.29 4.99
C LEU A 40 -3.24 -4.66 5.80
N ASP A 41 -3.37 -5.62 6.72
CA ASP A 41 -2.24 -6.12 7.53
C ASP A 41 -1.15 -6.75 6.67
N ASP A 42 -1.54 -7.47 5.62
CA ASP A 42 -0.57 -8.06 4.68
C ASP A 42 0.13 -6.96 3.88
N MET A 43 -0.61 -5.94 3.43
CA MET A 43 -0.02 -4.76 2.76
C MET A 43 1.00 -4.05 3.65
N LEU A 44 0.68 -3.88 4.94
CA LEU A 44 1.56 -3.23 5.92
C LEU A 44 2.82 -4.06 6.16
N ARG A 45 2.67 -5.37 6.40
CA ARG A 45 3.79 -6.29 6.64
C ARG A 45 4.73 -6.37 5.45
N GLU A 46 4.20 -6.49 4.25
CA GLU A 46 5.01 -6.55 3.04
C GLU A 46 5.87 -5.31 2.88
N ARG A 47 5.30 -4.12 3.06
CA ARG A 47 6.11 -2.92 2.86
C ARG A 47 7.00 -2.55 4.04
N ALA A 48 6.64 -2.95 5.27
CA ALA A 48 7.60 -2.94 6.38
C ALA A 48 8.82 -3.82 6.05
N ALA A 49 8.59 -5.01 5.44
CA ALA A 49 9.66 -5.89 5.00
C ALA A 49 10.49 -5.32 3.83
N GLU A 50 9.86 -4.58 2.90
CA GLU A 50 10.57 -3.85 1.85
C GLU A 50 11.48 -2.77 2.44
N LYS A 51 10.95 -1.91 3.33
CA LYS A 51 11.72 -0.82 3.96
C LYS A 51 12.86 -1.36 4.80
N ALA A 52 12.60 -2.39 5.62
CA ALA A 52 13.64 -3.10 6.36
C ALA A 52 14.72 -3.69 5.45
N GLY A 53 14.33 -4.26 4.30
CA GLY A 53 15.29 -4.78 3.32
C GLY A 53 16.17 -3.69 2.71
N GLN A 54 15.64 -2.50 2.44
CA GLN A 54 16.40 -1.36 1.93
C GLN A 54 17.41 -0.86 2.95
N ASP A 55 17.01 -0.73 4.23
CA ASP A 55 17.88 -0.33 5.32
C ASP A 55 19.00 -1.35 5.55
N MET A 56 18.67 -2.64 5.52
CA MET A 56 19.66 -3.72 5.64
C MET A 56 20.61 -3.79 4.44
N THR A 57 20.16 -3.49 3.22
CA THR A 57 21.05 -3.48 2.04
C THR A 57 22.11 -2.39 2.17
N ARG A 58 21.76 -1.23 2.76
CA ARG A 58 22.73 -0.18 3.08
C ARG A 58 23.78 -0.65 4.09
N LEU A 59 23.38 -1.49 5.05
CA LEU A 59 24.28 -2.07 6.06
C LEU A 59 25.13 -3.24 5.53
N ASP A 60 24.58 -4.09 4.65
CA ASP A 60 25.24 -5.27 4.08
C ASP A 60 26.48 -4.90 3.26
N HIS A 61 26.45 -3.74 2.59
CA HIS A 61 27.63 -3.19 1.90
C HIS A 61 28.83 -2.97 2.82
N THR A 62 28.60 -2.68 4.10
CA THR A 62 29.66 -2.52 5.11
C THR A 62 30.07 -3.88 5.71
N MET A 63 29.13 -4.80 5.91
CA MET A 63 29.36 -6.08 6.60
C MET A 63 30.02 -7.17 5.74
N ARG A 64 29.90 -7.10 4.40
CA ARG A 64 30.55 -8.05 3.46
C ARG A 64 32.09 -8.12 3.56
N LEU A 65 32.73 -7.17 4.23
CA LEU A 65 34.18 -7.14 4.41
C LEU A 65 34.69 -8.03 5.58
N GLU A 66 33.80 -8.55 6.44
CA GLU A 66 34.21 -9.14 7.73
C GLU A 66 33.95 -10.66 7.90
N ASN A 67 33.64 -11.40 6.83
CA ASN A 67 33.58 -12.88 6.80
C ASN A 67 32.64 -13.52 7.86
N GLN A 68 31.33 -13.30 7.71
CA GLN A 68 30.34 -13.43 8.78
C GLN A 68 29.30 -14.57 8.63
N ALA A 69 29.72 -15.80 8.36
CA ALA A 69 28.79 -16.92 8.10
C ALA A 69 27.85 -17.25 9.29
N LEU A 70 28.27 -17.02 10.54
CA LEU A 70 27.45 -17.17 11.75
C LEU A 70 26.43 -16.04 11.96
N ILE A 71 26.60 -14.89 11.30
CA ILE A 71 25.73 -13.71 11.49
C ILE A 71 24.45 -13.84 10.68
N LYS A 72 24.37 -14.74 9.69
CA LYS A 72 23.17 -14.85 8.83
C LYS A 72 21.89 -15.23 9.59
N SER A 73 21.97 -16.10 10.60
CA SER A 73 20.80 -16.41 11.45
C SER A 73 20.41 -15.21 12.31
N ASP A 74 21.41 -14.54 12.89
CA ASP A 74 21.21 -13.35 13.72
C ASP A 74 20.64 -12.19 12.90
N LEU A 75 21.01 -12.13 11.61
CA LEU A 75 20.54 -11.14 10.65
C LEU A 75 19.04 -11.31 10.32
N GLU A 76 18.57 -12.55 10.19
CA GLU A 76 17.15 -12.84 9.97
C GLU A 76 16.31 -12.53 11.20
N ASP A 77 16.83 -12.80 12.39
CA ASP A 77 16.18 -12.43 13.65
C ASP A 77 16.15 -10.91 13.84
N GLU A 78 17.24 -10.21 13.49
CA GLU A 78 17.32 -8.76 13.55
C GLU A 78 16.41 -8.10 12.50
N ARG A 79 16.33 -8.67 11.29
CA ARG A 79 15.36 -8.26 10.25
C ARG A 79 13.93 -8.32 10.80
N ARG A 80 13.59 -9.41 11.48
CA ARG A 80 12.25 -9.58 12.05
C ARG A 80 11.96 -8.54 13.13
N ARG A 81 12.93 -8.29 14.01
CA ARG A 81 12.82 -7.22 15.02
C ARG A 81 12.64 -5.85 14.41
N LEU A 82 13.37 -5.54 13.33
CA LEU A 82 13.25 -4.26 12.64
C LEU A 82 11.86 -4.10 12.00
N ILE A 83 11.33 -5.14 11.37
CA ILE A 83 9.97 -5.16 10.82
C ILE A 83 8.93 -4.92 11.93
N ASP A 84 9.05 -5.63 13.05
CA ASP A 84 8.12 -5.48 14.18
C ASP A 84 8.21 -4.07 14.80
N ALA A 85 9.41 -3.49 14.89
CA ALA A 85 9.61 -2.12 15.35
C ALA A 85 8.99 -1.08 14.40
N ILE A 86 9.13 -1.27 13.08
CA ILE A 86 8.52 -0.41 12.07
C ILE A 86 6.98 -0.51 12.13
N LEU A 87 6.45 -1.71 12.32
CA LEU A 87 5.00 -1.94 12.45
C LEU A 87 4.43 -1.42 13.77
N ALA A 88 5.22 -1.36 14.84
CA ALA A 88 4.83 -0.81 16.13
C ALA A 88 4.81 0.72 16.15
N ASP A 89 5.53 1.38 15.24
CA ASP A 89 5.51 2.83 15.07
C ASP A 89 4.31 3.28 14.20
N SER A 90 4.19 4.59 13.96
CA SER A 90 3.12 5.17 13.16
C SER A 90 3.11 4.61 11.72
N PRO A 91 1.99 4.05 11.25
CA PRO A 91 1.88 3.48 9.90
C PRO A 91 2.00 4.54 8.79
N ARG A 92 2.07 5.84 9.12
CA ARG A 92 2.38 6.90 8.15
C ARG A 92 3.85 6.89 7.71
N ARG A 93 4.78 6.61 8.62
CA ARG A 93 6.23 6.64 8.34
C ARG A 93 6.68 5.53 7.39
N LEU A 94 5.87 4.50 7.28
CA LEU A 94 6.05 3.46 6.29
C LEU A 94 6.09 4.04 4.87
N TRP A 95 5.22 5.03 4.56
CA TRP A 95 5.07 5.63 3.22
C TRP A 95 5.79 6.99 3.08
N GLU A 96 6.51 7.43 4.11
CA GLU A 96 7.44 8.56 3.99
C GLU A 96 8.76 8.06 3.42
N ASP A 97 9.17 8.65 2.29
CA ASP A 97 10.50 8.48 1.72
C ASP A 97 11.43 9.48 2.44
N ASP A 98 12.51 8.98 3.07
CA ASP A 98 13.60 9.81 3.64
C ASP A 98 14.52 10.37 2.53
#